data_AF-A0A7S3NRM4-F1
#
_entry.id   AF-A0A7S3NRM4-F1
#
_cell.length_a   1.000
_cell.length_b   1.000
_cell.length_c   1.000
_cell.angle_alpha   90.00
_cell.angle_beta   90.00
_cell.angle_gamma   90.00
#
_symmetry.space_group_name_H-M   'P 1'
#
loop_
_entity.id
_entity.type
_entity.pdbx_description
1 polymer ?
#
loop_
_entity_poly.entity_id
_entity_poly.type
_entity_poly.pdbx_seq_one_letter_code
_entity_poly.pdbx_strand_id
1 'polypeptide(L)'
;MGHATNIITGLSVGLESTGAPILIISVAVLLSYYLGEYTGIRDENGALIGGLYGTAVATMGMFSTGVFVLSMSGFGPIADNAGGIVEMSNQEPYVREITDRLDAVGNVTKANTKGYSVGSATLACFLLFSAFLDEVTMLTGKPLKSIDITVPEVFIGGLLGSVTVFVFSAWTIAAVGNAAEDVIAEVRRQFRDHPGILTYEEKPDNKKC
;
A
#
# COMPACT_ATOMS: atom_id res chain seq x y z
N MET A 1 18.11 -18.71 -13.33
CA MET A 1 18.52 -17.63 -12.41
C MET A 1 18.75 -18.25 -11.03
N GLY A 2 19.78 -17.82 -10.30
CA GLY A 2 19.98 -18.24 -8.91
C GLY A 2 19.16 -17.39 -7.94
N HIS A 3 19.04 -17.82 -6.68
CA HIS A 3 18.28 -17.10 -5.65
C HIS A 3 18.70 -15.63 -5.49
N ALA A 4 20.01 -15.36 -5.46
CA ALA A 4 20.54 -13.99 -5.35
C ALA A 4 20.13 -13.11 -6.54
N THR A 5 20.25 -13.62 -7.77
CA THR A 5 19.84 -12.87 -8.97
C THR A 5 18.34 -12.63 -9.01
N ASN A 6 17.53 -13.54 -8.46
CA ASN A 6 16.08 -13.35 -8.39
C ASN A 6 15.69 -12.21 -7.43
N ILE A 7 16.36 -12.13 -6.27
CA ILE A 7 16.14 -11.04 -5.29
C ILE A 7 16.54 -9.69 -5.89
N ILE A 8 17.71 -9.62 -6.54
CA ILE A 8 18.21 -8.38 -7.16
C ILE A 8 17.23 -7.88 -8.23
N THR A 9 16.77 -8.77 -9.11
CA THR A 9 15.79 -8.42 -10.14
C THR A 9 14.46 -7.98 -9.52
N GLY A 10 13.97 -8.70 -8.50
CA GLY A 10 12.73 -8.34 -7.80
C GLY A 10 12.79 -6.96 -7.14
N LEU A 11 13.90 -6.64 -6.48
CA LEU A 11 14.12 -5.31 -5.90
C LEU A 11 14.17 -4.22 -6.98
N SER A 12 14.88 -4.49 -8.09
CA SER A 12 14.95 -3.57 -9.23
C SER A 12 13.56 -3.26 -9.80
N VAL A 13 12.76 -4.30 -10.07
CA VAL A 13 11.39 -4.13 -10.59
C VAL A 13 10.51 -3.37 -9.59
N GLY A 14 10.65 -3.65 -8.28
CA GLY A 14 9.94 -2.92 -7.24
C GLY A 14 10.25 -1.41 -7.26
N LEU A 15 11.53 -1.05 -7.34
CA LEU A 15 11.97 0.35 -7.42
C LEU A 15 11.53 1.04 -8.71
N GLU A 16 11.58 0.34 -9.84
CA GLU A 16 11.14 0.88 -11.14
C GLU A 16 9.61 1.10 -11.18
N SER A 17 8.84 0.19 -10.55
CA SER A 17 7.38 0.21 -10.58
C SER A 17 6.75 1.47 -9.97
N THR A 18 7.49 2.23 -9.16
CA THR A 18 7.00 3.48 -8.56
C THR A 18 6.96 4.64 -9.57
N GLY A 19 7.71 4.57 -10.67
CA GLY A 19 7.85 5.68 -11.61
C GLY A 19 6.54 6.05 -12.32
N ALA A 20 5.88 5.07 -12.98
CA ALA A 20 4.67 5.34 -13.74
C ALA A 20 3.49 5.85 -12.87
N PRO A 21 3.19 5.26 -11.69
CA PRO A 21 2.14 5.78 -10.80
C PRO A 21 2.37 7.24 -10.38
N ILE A 22 3.60 7.61 -10.00
CA ILE A 22 3.92 8.97 -9.57
C ILE A 22 3.76 9.97 -10.71
N LEU A 23 4.15 9.60 -11.93
CA LEU A 23 3.93 10.46 -13.11
C LEU A 23 2.44 10.70 -13.35
N ILE A 24 1.62 9.66 -13.29
CA ILE A 24 0.16 9.76 -13.50
C ILE A 24 -0.48 10.64 -12.41
N ILE A 25 -0.12 10.44 -11.14
CA ILE A 25 -0.64 11.24 -10.02
C ILE A 25 -0.22 12.71 -10.19
N SER A 26 1.02 12.98 -10.56
CA SER A 26 1.52 14.35 -10.77
C SER A 26 0.73 15.08 -11.86
N VAL A 27 0.48 14.41 -12.99
CA VAL A 27 -0.34 14.96 -14.07
C VAL A 27 -1.78 15.18 -13.62
N ALA A 28 -2.37 14.24 -12.88
CA ALA A 28 -3.73 14.37 -12.37
C ALA A 28 -3.88 15.55 -11.39
N VAL A 29 -2.93 15.74 -10.48
CA VAL A 29 -2.91 16.88 -9.55
C VAL A 29 -2.81 18.20 -10.31
N LEU A 30 -1.85 18.34 -11.22
CA LEU A 30 -1.67 19.57 -11.99
C LEU A 30 -2.89 19.89 -12.85
N LEU A 31 -3.42 18.90 -13.58
CA LEU A 31 -4.60 19.10 -14.42
C LEU A 31 -5.83 19.48 -13.59
N SER A 32 -6.10 18.76 -12.49
CA SER A 32 -7.26 19.06 -11.63
C SER A 32 -7.15 20.44 -10.97
N TYR A 33 -5.94 20.81 -10.56
CA TYR A 33 -5.67 22.11 -9.95
C TYR A 33 -5.86 23.26 -10.96
N TYR A 34 -5.21 23.20 -12.12
CA TYR A 34 -5.34 24.28 -13.11
C TYR A 34 -6.74 24.37 -13.71
N LEU A 35 -7.38 23.24 -14.03
CA LEU A 35 -8.78 23.23 -14.48
C LEU A 35 -9.70 23.83 -13.40
N GLY A 36 -9.42 23.53 -12.14
CA GLY A 36 -10.09 24.14 -11.00
C GLY A 36 -9.91 25.66 -10.97
N GLU A 37 -8.70 26.18 -11.13
CA GLU A 37 -8.44 27.62 -11.18
C GLU A 37 -9.16 28.31 -12.34
N TYR A 38 -9.25 27.68 -13.52
CA TYR A 38 -9.96 28.21 -14.68
C TYR A 38 -11.46 28.42 -14.44
N THR A 39 -12.07 27.72 -13.48
CA THR A 39 -13.48 27.94 -13.12
C THR A 39 -13.73 29.30 -12.48
N GLY A 40 -12.70 29.96 -11.95
CA GLY A 40 -12.79 31.26 -11.31
C GLY A 40 -13.53 31.26 -9.97
N ILE A 41 -13.74 30.09 -9.35
CA ILE A 41 -14.37 29.97 -8.03
C ILE A 41 -13.52 30.69 -6.98
N ARG A 42 -14.17 31.59 -6.23
CA ARG A 42 -13.56 32.41 -5.19
C ARG A 42 -14.27 32.20 -3.86
N ASP A 43 -13.50 32.30 -2.78
CA ASP A 43 -14.01 32.36 -1.41
C ASP A 43 -14.62 33.74 -1.10
N GLU A 44 -15.31 33.88 0.04
CA GLU A 44 -15.88 35.13 0.56
C GLU A 44 -14.83 36.25 0.66
N ASN A 45 -13.56 35.89 0.85
CA ASN A 45 -12.42 36.80 0.91
C ASN A 45 -11.82 37.13 -0.47
N GLY A 46 -12.41 36.65 -1.56
CA GLY A 46 -11.95 36.86 -2.94
C GLY A 46 -10.74 36.01 -3.35
N ALA A 47 -10.28 35.09 -2.49
CA ALA A 47 -9.19 34.16 -2.78
C ALA A 47 -9.64 33.08 -3.79
N LEU A 48 -8.77 32.75 -4.75
CA LEU A 48 -9.00 31.66 -5.71
C LEU A 48 -8.91 30.32 -4.99
N ILE A 49 -10.07 29.68 -4.77
CA ILE A 49 -10.16 28.34 -4.16
C ILE A 49 -10.45 27.24 -5.19
N GLY A 50 -10.73 27.64 -6.44
CA GLY A 50 -11.08 26.73 -7.51
C GLY A 50 -10.06 25.61 -7.74
N GLY A 51 -8.76 25.89 -7.59
CA GLY A 51 -7.71 24.88 -7.76
C GLY A 51 -7.74 23.77 -6.71
N LEU A 52 -7.75 24.13 -5.43
CA LEU A 52 -7.87 23.17 -4.32
C LEU A 52 -9.19 22.39 -4.40
N TYR A 53 -10.28 23.07 -4.73
CA TYR A 53 -11.59 22.43 -4.94
C TYR A 53 -11.55 21.44 -6.11
N GLY A 54 -10.91 21.80 -7.23
CA GLY A 54 -10.73 20.91 -8.39
C GLY A 54 -9.95 19.64 -8.04
N THR A 55 -8.86 19.77 -7.27
CA THR A 55 -8.10 18.61 -6.77
C THR A 55 -8.92 17.77 -5.79
N ALA A 56 -9.73 18.38 -4.92
CA ALA A 56 -10.63 17.65 -4.03
C ALA A 56 -11.70 16.86 -4.80
N VAL A 57 -12.31 17.46 -5.82
CA VAL A 57 -13.28 16.78 -6.70
C VAL A 57 -12.62 15.64 -7.48
N ALA A 58 -11.41 15.84 -8.01
CA ALA A 58 -10.66 14.77 -8.69
C ALA A 58 -10.36 13.60 -7.74
N THR A 59 -10.01 13.91 -6.49
CA THR A 59 -9.79 12.91 -5.43
C THR A 59 -11.06 12.12 -5.14
N MET A 60 -12.22 12.80 -5.01
CA MET A 60 -13.53 12.13 -4.87
C MET A 60 -13.88 11.28 -6.09
N GLY A 61 -13.52 11.74 -7.30
CA GLY A 61 -13.65 10.97 -8.53
C GLY A 61 -12.86 9.66 -8.50
N MET A 62 -11.61 9.70 -8.02
CA MET A 62 -10.82 8.49 -7.78
C MET A 62 -11.49 7.55 -6.76
N PHE A 63 -12.10 8.10 -5.70
CA PHE A 63 -12.83 7.32 -4.68
C PHE A 63 -14.13 6.69 -5.17
N SER A 64 -14.75 7.22 -6.23
CA SER A 64 -16.02 6.70 -6.75
C SER A 64 -15.95 5.22 -7.17
N THR A 65 -14.78 4.74 -7.58
CA THR A 65 -14.54 3.34 -7.94
C THR A 65 -14.01 2.49 -6.79
N GLY A 66 -13.85 3.06 -5.59
CA GLY A 66 -13.25 2.41 -4.43
C GLY A 66 -13.95 1.12 -4.03
N VAL A 67 -15.28 1.04 -4.15
CA VAL A 67 -16.05 -0.19 -3.87
C VAL A 67 -15.61 -1.35 -4.77
N PHE A 68 -15.40 -1.09 -6.06
CA PHE A 68 -14.93 -2.11 -7.00
C PHE A 68 -13.49 -2.54 -6.69
N VAL A 69 -12.62 -1.58 -6.36
CA VAL A 69 -11.22 -1.86 -6.00
C VAL A 69 -11.14 -2.72 -4.75
N LEU A 70 -11.89 -2.35 -3.70
CA LEU A 70 -11.94 -3.12 -2.44
C LEU A 70 -12.53 -4.52 -2.67
N SER A 71 -13.56 -4.65 -3.51
CA SER A 71 -14.14 -5.95 -3.87
C SER A 71 -13.12 -6.86 -4.57
N MET A 72 -12.35 -6.31 -5.52
CA MET A 72 -11.27 -7.05 -6.19
C MET A 72 -10.11 -7.40 -5.24
N SER A 73 -9.87 -6.58 -4.22
CA SER A 73 -8.91 -6.89 -3.16
C SER A 73 -9.35 -8.09 -2.33
N GLY A 74 -10.63 -8.14 -1.96
CA GLY A 74 -11.23 -9.25 -1.21
C GLY A 74 -11.22 -10.58 -1.96
N PHE A 75 -11.26 -10.56 -3.30
CA PHE A 75 -11.15 -11.76 -4.13
C PHE A 75 -9.86 -12.54 -3.89
N GLY A 76 -8.73 -11.84 -3.69
CA GLY A 76 -7.41 -12.48 -3.58
C GLY A 76 -7.30 -13.46 -2.39
N PRO A 77 -7.57 -13.05 -1.14
CA PRO A 77 -7.60 -13.95 0.00
C PRO A 77 -8.62 -15.08 -0.11
N ILE A 78 -9.74 -14.86 -0.81
CA ILE A 78 -10.75 -15.91 -1.03
C ILE A 78 -10.17 -17.01 -1.94
N ALA A 79 -9.54 -16.63 -3.05
CA ALA A 79 -8.93 -17.58 -3.99
C ALA A 79 -7.77 -18.38 -3.35
N ASP A 80 -6.91 -17.69 -2.57
CA ASP A 80 -5.80 -18.29 -1.83
C ASP A 80 -6.29 -19.35 -0.83
N ASN A 81 -7.26 -18.98 0.02
CA ASN A 81 -7.86 -19.90 0.98
C ASN A 81 -8.58 -21.09 0.30
N ALA A 82 -9.24 -20.86 -0.84
CA ALA A 82 -9.85 -21.93 -1.61
C ALA A 82 -8.79 -22.91 -2.13
N GLY A 83 -7.66 -22.43 -2.65
CA GLY A 83 -6.52 -23.26 -3.02
C GLY A 83 -5.98 -24.07 -1.85
N GLY A 84 -5.82 -23.45 -0.68
CA GLY A 84 -5.42 -24.13 0.55
C GLY A 84 -6.38 -25.26 0.96
N ILE A 85 -7.70 -25.03 0.88
CA ILE A 85 -8.72 -26.05 1.17
C ILE A 85 -8.65 -27.20 0.16
N VAL A 86 -8.50 -26.89 -1.12
CA VAL A 86 -8.37 -27.88 -2.20
C VAL A 86 -7.18 -28.80 -1.96
N GLU A 87 -6.04 -28.24 -1.59
CA GLU A 87 -4.82 -28.99 -1.25
C GLU A 87 -5.02 -29.86 0.00
N MET A 88 -5.51 -29.26 1.09
CA MET A 88 -5.71 -29.98 2.36
C MET A 88 -6.80 -31.05 2.31
N SER A 89 -7.73 -30.97 1.37
CA SER A 89 -8.81 -31.96 1.18
C SER A 89 -8.54 -32.96 0.06
N ASN A 90 -7.33 -32.94 -0.52
CA ASN A 90 -6.85 -33.89 -1.54
C ASN A 90 -7.82 -34.04 -2.73
N GLN A 91 -8.33 -32.90 -3.21
CA GLN A 91 -9.22 -32.84 -4.38
C GLN A 91 -8.48 -33.18 -5.68
N GLU A 92 -9.26 -33.40 -6.74
CA GLU A 92 -8.73 -33.66 -8.08
C GLU A 92 -7.78 -32.53 -8.56
N PRO A 93 -6.64 -32.86 -9.21
CA PRO A 93 -5.62 -31.88 -9.60
C PRO A 93 -6.13 -30.72 -10.46
N TYR A 94 -7.16 -30.96 -11.29
CA TYR A 94 -7.74 -29.91 -12.13
C TYR A 94 -8.38 -28.78 -11.30
N VAL A 95 -8.88 -29.09 -10.10
CA VAL A 95 -9.46 -28.09 -9.19
C VAL A 95 -8.35 -27.18 -8.66
N ARG A 96 -7.18 -27.75 -8.34
CA ARG A 96 -6.00 -26.99 -7.91
C ARG A 96 -5.50 -26.06 -9.01
N GLU A 97 -5.44 -26.55 -10.24
CA GLU A 97 -5.05 -25.73 -11.41
C GLU A 97 -5.97 -24.51 -11.59
N ILE A 98 -7.28 -24.69 -11.37
CA ILE A 98 -8.24 -23.57 -11.40
C ILE A 98 -7.94 -22.59 -10.27
N THR A 99 -7.77 -23.07 -9.03
CA THR A 99 -7.50 -22.18 -7.88
C THR A 99 -6.17 -21.45 -7.99
N ASP A 100 -5.12 -22.07 -8.54
CA ASP A 100 -3.82 -21.43 -8.74
C ASP A 100 -3.91 -20.28 -9.76
N ARG A 101 -4.69 -20.46 -10.83
CA ARG A 101 -4.98 -19.38 -11.79
C ARG A 101 -5.75 -18.24 -11.12
N LEU A 102 -6.70 -18.56 -10.24
CA LEU A 102 -7.46 -17.56 -9.50
C LEU A 102 -6.60 -16.81 -8.48
N ASP A 103 -5.71 -17.48 -7.75
CA ASP A 103 -4.78 -16.82 -6.81
C ASP A 103 -3.77 -15.93 -7.55
N ALA A 104 -3.27 -16.36 -8.71
CA ALA A 104 -2.41 -15.52 -9.55
C ALA A 104 -3.12 -14.19 -9.93
N VAL A 105 -4.39 -14.26 -10.33
CA VAL A 105 -5.21 -13.05 -10.57
C VAL A 105 -5.39 -12.25 -9.29
N GLY A 106 -5.66 -12.93 -8.17
CA GLY A 106 -5.79 -12.33 -6.84
C GLY A 106 -4.55 -11.55 -6.40
N ASN A 107 -3.36 -12.04 -6.73
CA ASN A 107 -2.11 -11.37 -6.40
C ASN A 107 -1.92 -10.07 -7.22
N VAL A 108 -2.35 -10.07 -8.48
CA VAL A 108 -2.39 -8.85 -9.30
C VAL A 108 -3.42 -7.84 -8.76
N THR A 109 -4.62 -8.28 -8.37
CA THR A 109 -5.64 -7.38 -7.81
C THR A 109 -5.24 -6.81 -6.45
N LYS A 110 -4.59 -7.62 -5.59
CA LYS A 110 -3.97 -7.17 -4.33
C LYS A 110 -2.93 -6.06 -4.59
N ALA A 111 -2.05 -6.26 -5.57
CA ALA A 111 -1.03 -5.27 -5.93
C ALA A 111 -1.65 -3.96 -6.44
N ASN A 112 -2.63 -4.04 -7.35
CA ASN A 112 -3.35 -2.87 -7.86
C ASN A 112 -4.06 -2.09 -6.75
N THR A 113 -4.66 -2.79 -5.77
CA THR A 113 -5.32 -2.16 -4.63
C THR A 113 -4.35 -1.41 -3.72
N LYS A 114 -3.14 -1.96 -3.50
CA LYS A 114 -2.09 -1.26 -2.75
C LYS A 114 -1.69 0.03 -3.48
N GLY A 115 -1.49 -0.02 -4.80
CA GLY A 115 -1.20 1.15 -5.61
C GLY A 115 -2.30 2.22 -5.53
N TYR A 116 -3.57 1.80 -5.64
CA TYR A 116 -4.72 2.68 -5.47
C TYR A 116 -4.74 3.36 -4.09
N SER A 117 -4.47 2.59 -3.03
CA SER A 117 -4.46 3.11 -1.66
C SER A 117 -3.34 4.13 -1.44
N VAL A 118 -2.16 3.90 -2.00
CA VAL A 118 -1.04 4.85 -1.93
C VAL A 118 -1.35 6.12 -2.73
N GLY A 119 -1.91 5.99 -3.92
CA GLY A 119 -2.29 7.15 -4.75
C GLY A 119 -3.36 8.01 -4.09
N SER A 120 -4.41 7.39 -3.55
CA SER A 120 -5.49 8.10 -2.88
C SER A 120 -5.03 8.73 -1.56
N ALA A 121 -4.17 8.05 -0.79
CA ALA A 121 -3.53 8.61 0.40
C ALA A 121 -2.68 9.84 0.05
N THR A 122 -1.96 9.83 -1.07
CA THR A 122 -1.14 10.98 -1.51
C THR A 122 -2.01 12.21 -1.79
N LEU A 123 -3.11 12.04 -2.51
CA LEU A 123 -4.07 13.11 -2.78
C LEU A 123 -4.73 13.63 -1.49
N ALA A 124 -5.13 12.73 -0.60
CA ALA A 124 -5.68 13.10 0.70
C ALA A 124 -4.65 13.86 1.56
N CYS A 125 -3.38 13.43 1.58
CA CYS A 125 -2.31 14.13 2.27
C CYS A 125 -2.12 15.56 1.75
N PHE A 126 -2.19 15.78 0.44
CA PHE A 126 -2.10 17.13 -0.13
C PHE A 126 -3.24 18.06 0.38
N LEU A 127 -4.47 17.54 0.43
CA LEU A 127 -5.62 18.28 0.94
C LEU A 127 -5.54 18.52 2.45
N LEU A 128 -5.17 17.49 3.23
CA LEU A 128 -4.99 17.59 4.68
C LEU A 128 -3.87 18.57 5.03
N PHE A 129 -2.82 18.62 4.22
CA PHE A 129 -1.73 19.56 4.42
C PHE A 129 -2.16 21.01 4.16
N SER A 130 -2.97 21.23 3.13
CA SER A 130 -3.57 22.55 2.88
C SER A 130 -4.47 22.97 4.06
N ALA A 131 -5.34 22.07 4.51
CA ALA A 131 -6.21 22.32 5.68
C ALA A 131 -5.39 22.57 6.97
N PHE A 132 -4.26 21.88 7.13
CA PHE A 132 -3.35 22.12 8.25
C PHE A 132 -2.75 23.53 8.23
N LEU A 133 -2.35 24.03 7.06
CA LEU A 133 -1.82 25.40 6.93
C LEU A 133 -2.88 26.47 7.25
N ASP A 134 -4.12 26.23 6.82
CA ASP A 134 -5.26 27.11 7.13
C ASP A 134 -5.54 27.14 8.63
N GLU A 135 -5.60 25.98 9.28
CA GLU A 135 -5.82 25.87 10.74
C GLU A 135 -4.70 26.54 11.54
N VAL A 136 -3.43 26.32 11.18
CA VAL A 136 -2.29 26.98 11.83
C VAL A 136 -2.35 28.50 11.64
N THR A 137 -2.78 28.98 10.47
CA THR A 137 -2.98 30.41 10.21
C THR A 137 -4.05 30.99 11.12
N MET A 138 -5.16 30.28 11.30
CA MET A 138 -6.25 30.70 12.20
C MET A 138 -5.80 30.77 13.65
N LEU A 139 -5.08 29.75 14.13
CA LEU A 139 -4.63 29.67 15.53
C LEU A 139 -3.52 30.68 15.87
N THR A 140 -2.61 30.92 14.94
CA THR A 140 -1.46 31.81 15.17
C THR A 140 -1.74 33.27 14.81
N GLY A 141 -2.82 33.54 14.06
CA GLY A 141 -3.13 34.85 13.49
C GLY A 141 -2.11 35.31 12.44
N LYS A 142 -1.20 34.44 12.00
CA LYS A 142 -0.14 34.73 11.02
C LYS A 142 -0.38 33.91 9.74
N PRO A 143 -0.49 34.55 8.57
CA PRO A 143 -0.75 33.84 7.32
C PRO A 143 0.45 32.97 6.93
N LEU A 144 0.28 31.65 6.98
CA LEU A 144 1.29 30.66 6.60
C LEU A 144 1.04 30.18 5.16
N LYS A 145 1.32 31.07 4.20
CA LYS A 145 1.01 30.87 2.77
C LYS A 145 2.05 30.04 2.00
N SER A 146 3.26 29.92 2.55
CA SER A 146 4.36 29.25 1.87
C SER A 146 5.21 28.48 2.87
N ILE A 147 5.68 27.32 2.44
CA ILE A 147 6.64 26.51 3.19
C ILE A 147 7.99 26.66 2.54
N ASP A 148 8.90 27.31 3.24
CA ASP A 148 10.25 27.53 2.77
C ASP A 148 11.16 26.39 3.22
N ILE A 149 11.57 25.55 2.27
CA ILE A 149 12.48 24.42 2.51
C ILE A 149 13.90 24.86 2.84
N THR A 150 14.24 26.14 2.67
CA THR A 150 15.56 26.69 3.03
C THR A 150 15.67 26.99 4.53
N VAL A 151 14.53 27.03 5.24
CA VAL A 151 14.50 27.13 6.70
C VAL A 151 14.99 25.82 7.31
N PRO A 152 16.05 25.83 8.15
CA PRO A 152 16.66 24.61 8.69
C PRO A 152 15.68 23.67 9.38
N GLU A 153 14.72 24.22 10.14
CA GLU A 153 13.72 23.45 10.87
C GLU A 153 12.78 22.68 9.93
N VAL A 154 12.36 23.30 8.82
CA VAL A 154 11.50 22.67 7.79
C VAL A 154 12.28 21.59 7.06
N PHE A 155 13.53 21.86 6.70
CA PHE A 155 14.40 20.89 6.04
C PHE A 155 14.67 19.66 6.91
N ILE A 156 15.02 19.87 8.19
CA ILE A 156 15.22 18.79 9.18
C ILE A 156 13.93 18.00 9.37
N GLY A 157 12.77 18.67 9.46
CA GLY A 157 11.46 18.02 9.54
C GLY A 157 11.20 17.10 8.34
N GLY A 158 11.50 17.57 7.12
CA GLY A 158 11.38 16.77 5.90
C GLY A 158 12.31 15.55 5.87
N LEU A 159 13.56 15.70 6.32
CA LEU A 159 14.52 14.60 6.43
C LEU A 159 14.08 13.54 7.45
N LEU A 160 13.66 13.97 8.65
CA LEU A 160 13.18 13.07 9.70
C LEU A 160 11.89 12.35 9.27
N GLY A 161 10.97 13.07 8.63
CA GLY A 161 9.75 12.48 8.07
C GLY A 161 10.06 11.38 7.05
N SER A 162 11.02 11.63 6.16
CA SER A 162 11.45 10.66 5.14
C SER A 162 12.13 9.43 5.73
N VAL A 163 13.04 9.62 6.70
CA VAL A 163 13.74 8.52 7.40
C VAL A 163 12.78 7.63 8.19
N THR A 164 11.69 8.19 8.72
CA THR A 164 10.70 7.44 9.49
C THR A 164 10.13 6.26 8.70
N VAL A 165 9.92 6.42 7.40
CA VAL A 165 9.42 5.33 6.51
C VAL A 165 10.40 4.16 6.47
N PHE A 166 11.70 4.44 6.37
CA PHE A 166 12.75 3.41 6.31
C PHE A 166 12.93 2.71 7.66
N VAL A 167 12.95 3.46 8.75
CA VAL A 167 13.09 2.91 10.10
C VAL A 167 11.88 2.04 10.46
N PHE A 168 10.66 2.50 10.16
CA PHE A 168 9.45 1.72 10.35
C PHE A 168 9.45 0.44 9.52
N SER A 169 9.88 0.52 8.25
CA SER A 169 9.98 -0.65 7.38
C SER A 169 11.01 -1.66 7.91
N ALA A 170 12.16 -1.18 8.40
CA ALA A 170 13.19 -2.04 8.99
C ALA A 170 12.67 -2.78 10.23
N TRP A 171 11.97 -2.09 11.14
CA TRP A 171 11.40 -2.71 12.33
C TRP A 171 10.32 -3.74 12.01
N THR A 172 9.44 -3.45 11.04
CA THR A 172 8.41 -4.40 10.62
C THR A 172 9.00 -5.64 9.94
N ILE A 173 10.00 -5.49 9.07
CA ILE A 173 10.72 -6.61 8.46
C ILE A 173 11.42 -7.46 9.53
N ALA A 174 12.10 -6.83 10.49
CA ALA A 174 12.77 -7.54 11.58
C ALA A 174 11.77 -8.32 12.45
N ALA A 175 10.63 -7.71 12.79
CA ALA A 175 9.59 -8.37 13.57
C ALA A 175 9.02 -9.61 12.86
N VAL A 176 8.74 -9.52 11.56
CA VAL A 176 8.29 -10.67 10.75
C VAL A 176 9.38 -11.73 10.62
N GLY A 177 10.65 -11.32 10.46
CA GLY A 177 11.79 -12.24 10.38
C GLY A 177 11.93 -13.10 11.64
N ASN A 178 11.86 -12.47 12.82
CA ASN A 178 11.92 -13.17 14.10
C ASN A 178 10.75 -14.17 14.25
N ALA A 179 9.52 -13.74 13.96
CA ALA A 179 8.34 -14.61 14.04
C ALA A 179 8.43 -15.78 13.05
N ALA A 180 8.95 -15.55 11.84
CA ALA A 180 9.15 -16.60 10.85
C ALA A 180 10.20 -17.63 11.30
N GLU A 181 11.27 -17.19 11.96
CA GLU A 181 12.28 -18.09 12.52
C GLU A 181 11.70 -19.01 13.61
N ASP A 182 10.86 -18.46 14.50
CA ASP A 182 10.16 -19.22 15.53
C ASP A 182 9.23 -20.29 14.91
N VAL A 183 8.45 -19.93 13.90
CA VAL A 183 7.57 -20.87 13.18
C VAL A 183 8.39 -21.96 12.48
N ILE A 184 9.49 -21.59 11.82
CA ILE A 184 10.38 -22.58 11.15
C ILE A 184 10.98 -23.54 12.18
N ALA A 185 11.42 -23.03 13.33
CA ALA A 185 11.96 -23.85 14.40
C ALA A 185 10.92 -24.84 14.94
N GLU A 186 9.67 -24.39 15.14
CA GLU A 186 8.58 -25.25 15.61
C GLU A 186 8.18 -26.29 14.57
N VAL A 187 8.03 -25.93 13.30
CA VAL A 187 7.73 -26.89 12.22
C VAL A 187 8.83 -27.94 12.10
N ARG A 188 10.10 -27.54 12.17
CA ARG A 188 11.24 -28.48 12.18
C ARG A 188 11.23 -29.38 13.41
N ARG A 189 10.87 -28.85 14.58
CA ARG A 189 10.73 -29.62 15.81
C ARG A 189 9.63 -30.67 15.66
N GLN A 190 8.45 -30.30 15.15
CA GLN A 190 7.36 -31.24 14.92
C GLN A 190 7.76 -32.35 13.94
N PHE A 191 8.38 -32.03 12.80
CA PHE A 191 8.82 -33.08 11.85
C PHE A 191 9.91 -34.00 12.40
N ARG A 192 10.80 -33.49 13.26
CA ARG A 192 11.85 -34.30 13.90
C ARG A 192 11.28 -35.21 14.99
N ASP A 193 10.44 -34.66 15.87
CA ASP A 193 9.94 -35.36 17.05
C ASP A 193 8.76 -36.31 16.66
N HIS A 194 8.03 -35.97 15.60
CA HIS A 194 6.86 -36.70 15.08
C HIS A 194 7.03 -37.00 13.56
N PRO A 195 7.88 -37.97 13.19
CA PRO A 195 8.15 -38.27 11.78
C PRO A 195 6.92 -38.79 11.01
N GLY A 196 5.91 -39.31 11.71
CA GLY A 196 4.63 -39.75 11.14
C GLY A 196 3.81 -38.63 10.48
N ILE A 197 4.15 -37.36 10.73
CA ILE A 197 3.51 -36.22 10.05
C ILE A 197 3.86 -36.22 8.54
N LEU A 198 5.11 -36.55 8.19
CA LEU A 198 5.56 -36.57 6.78
C LEU A 198 4.94 -37.72 5.98
N THR A 199 4.53 -38.79 6.66
CA THR A 199 3.85 -39.95 6.07
C THR A 199 2.32 -39.86 6.15
N TYR A 200 1.78 -38.75 6.67
CA TYR A 200 0.34 -38.54 6.90
C TYR A 200 -0.30 -39.52 7.91
N GLU A 201 0.50 -40.22 8.71
CA GLU A 201 0.04 -41.12 9.78
C GLU A 201 -0.34 -40.35 11.05
N GLU A 202 0.28 -39.18 11.27
CA GLU A 202 0.03 -38.29 12.40
C GLU A 202 -0.35 -36.88 11.93
N LYS A 203 -1.19 -36.17 12.69
CA LYS A 203 -1.59 -34.79 12.37
C LYS A 203 -0.64 -33.79 13.04
N PRO A 204 -0.22 -32.71 12.34
CA PRO A 204 0.57 -31.64 12.95
C PRO A 204 -0.23 -30.86 13.99
N ASP A 205 0.47 -30.26 14.96
CA ASP A 205 -0.13 -29.36 15.95
C ASP A 205 -0.18 -27.93 15.42
N ASN A 206 -1.29 -27.63 14.74
CA ASN A 206 -1.54 -26.32 14.15
C ASN A 206 -1.74 -25.19 15.18
N LYS A 207 -1.97 -25.49 16.47
CA LYS A 207 -2.22 -24.44 17.48
C LYS A 207 -0.94 -23.79 18.00
N LYS A 208 0.20 -24.46 17.82
CA LYS A 208 1.51 -23.97 18.27
C LYS A 208 2.17 -23.04 17.25
N CYS A 209 1.76 -23.11 15.99
CA CYS A 209 2.15 -22.20 14.92
C CYS A 209 1.24 -20.97 14.92
#